data_AF-A0A3B9AHU4-F1
#
_entry.id   AF-A0A3B9AHU4-F1
#
_cell.length_a   1.000
_cell.length_b   1.000
_cell.length_c   1.000
_cell.angle_alpha   90.00
_cell.angle_beta   90.00
_cell.angle_gamma   90.00
#
_symmetry.space_group_name_H-M   'P 1'
#
loop_
_entity.id
_entity.type
_entity.pdbx_description
1 polymer ?
#
loop_
_entity_poly.entity_id
_entity_poly.type
_entity_poly.pdbx_seq_one_letter_code
_entity_poly.pdbx_strand_id
1 'polypeptide(L)'
;NIAWGVTNVSHDVSDWYKIQWTDASRNKYQLDNEVKTVQLRYEEIKVKGQPSFRDTVRYTVLGPVTYDFEPENPLKDCALRWIAHDVPENSAFDVFLGLDAGKNYEDYKNAIPGFDSPAQNFIFASKSGDIAIQPQGKYPVRGQQQGRFVQKGDRWANAWHSFIPAALVPSMKNPSRGFVFSANQHSTPPTYPYYYTGNFEDWRSRRIYDRLTAMTNATADSMKNMQMDNFSQRAADALPIMIGMLDQTRLNEEGKSMLRELQSWNYRYESEYLAPTLFETWFDSCYTATWDEIAALENNGNGKITTDDLNRGKSPKIQMVYPEAWRFVEMLGADTSSIYFDHPGTTIRETAKDIVLESFQQMVEHYQKHPEQKVVYGQAKGFVLKHLAQIDAFSRLDLKIGGHRTAPNAMSKANGPSWRMIVELDDQVRGLGVFPGGQSGNPGSPYYDNMVDTWATGNYYELLFLKSADETNKRILGKQKFNPK
;
A
#
# COMPACT_ATOMS: atom_id res chain seq x y z
N ASN A 1 -16.15 -2.54 25.94
CA ASN A 1 -16.49 -3.98 25.85
C ASN A 1 -15.69 -4.66 24.77
N ILE A 2 -15.58 -4.05 23.60
CA ILE A 2 -14.74 -4.54 22.50
C ILE A 2 -13.80 -3.43 22.02
N ALA A 3 -12.77 -3.82 21.27
CA ALA A 3 -11.93 -2.94 20.45
C ALA A 3 -11.82 -3.56 19.06
N TRP A 4 -11.76 -2.71 18.03
CA TRP A 4 -11.68 -3.17 16.64
C TRP A 4 -10.75 -2.26 15.83
N GLY A 5 -10.34 -2.75 14.67
CA GLY A 5 -9.55 -2.01 13.70
C GLY A 5 -9.66 -2.62 12.31
N VAL A 6 -9.11 -1.93 11.30
CA VAL A 6 -9.12 -2.41 9.91
C VAL A 6 -7.78 -2.17 9.22
N THR A 7 -7.47 -3.02 8.24
CA THR A 7 -6.38 -2.80 7.28
C THR A 7 -6.81 -3.32 5.91
N ASN A 8 -6.32 -2.72 4.83
CA ASN A 8 -6.65 -3.18 3.47
C ASN A 8 -6.28 -4.66 3.26
N VAL A 9 -7.16 -5.41 2.59
CA VAL A 9 -6.87 -6.80 2.17
C VAL A 9 -5.95 -6.83 0.95
N SER A 10 -6.02 -5.79 0.11
CA SER A 10 -5.28 -5.67 -1.16
C SER A 10 -5.57 -6.75 -2.21
N HIS A 11 -6.66 -7.51 -2.04
CA HIS A 11 -7.18 -8.40 -3.07
C HIS A 11 -7.67 -7.58 -4.27
N ASP A 12 -7.46 -8.11 -5.47
CA ASP A 12 -7.90 -7.48 -6.71
C ASP A 12 -9.44 -7.54 -6.84
N VAL A 13 -10.05 -6.37 -6.88
CA VAL A 13 -11.51 -6.19 -6.95
C VAL A 13 -11.94 -5.48 -8.23
N SER A 14 -11.09 -5.44 -9.26
CA SER A 14 -11.38 -4.74 -10.51
C SER A 14 -10.82 -5.45 -11.74
N ASP A 15 -11.60 -5.55 -12.81
CA ASP A 15 -11.18 -6.15 -14.09
C ASP A 15 -11.46 -5.17 -15.25
N TRP A 16 -10.62 -5.23 -16.28
CA TRP A 16 -10.78 -4.45 -17.51
C TRP A 16 -11.31 -5.30 -18.66
N TYR A 17 -12.28 -4.77 -19.40
CA TYR A 17 -12.92 -5.44 -20.53
C TYR A 17 -12.87 -4.61 -21.80
N LYS A 18 -12.17 -5.08 -22.84
CA LYS A 18 -12.15 -4.44 -24.16
C LYS A 18 -13.52 -4.58 -24.82
N ILE A 19 -14.16 -3.45 -25.10
CA ILE A 19 -15.50 -3.40 -25.68
C ILE A 19 -15.43 -3.55 -27.21
N GLN A 20 -16.27 -4.44 -27.74
CA GLN A 20 -16.46 -4.60 -29.17
C GLN A 20 -17.59 -3.70 -29.65
N TRP A 21 -17.25 -2.47 -30.04
CA TRP A 21 -18.18 -1.50 -30.61
C TRP A 21 -18.75 -1.98 -31.95
N THR A 22 -20.02 -1.64 -32.23
CA THR A 22 -20.64 -1.94 -33.54
C THR A 22 -20.22 -0.96 -34.63
N ASP A 23 -19.82 0.25 -34.24
CA ASP A 23 -19.45 1.34 -35.14
C ASP A 23 -18.64 2.42 -34.40
N ALA A 24 -18.15 3.42 -35.15
CA ALA A 24 -17.34 4.51 -34.64
C ALA A 24 -18.08 5.47 -33.68
N SER A 25 -19.42 5.45 -33.63
CA SER A 25 -20.19 6.28 -32.69
C SER A 25 -20.05 5.79 -31.24
N ARG A 26 -19.70 4.51 -31.06
CA ARG A 26 -19.52 3.85 -29.75
C ARG A 26 -20.77 3.94 -28.86
N ASN A 27 -21.95 3.99 -29.48
CA ASN A 27 -23.23 4.00 -28.76
C ASN A 27 -23.80 2.58 -28.57
N LYS A 28 -23.27 1.60 -29.30
CA LYS A 28 -23.70 0.21 -29.28
C LYS A 28 -22.50 -0.74 -29.32
N TYR A 29 -22.60 -1.89 -28.66
CA TYR A 29 -21.55 -2.88 -28.56
C TYR A 29 -22.12 -4.31 -28.59
N GLN A 30 -21.26 -5.27 -28.96
CA GLN A 30 -21.61 -6.70 -29.01
C GLN A 30 -21.43 -7.36 -27.64
N LEU A 31 -22.39 -8.20 -27.24
CA LEU A 31 -22.31 -9.08 -26.08
C LEU A 31 -23.13 -10.35 -26.32
N ASP A 32 -22.48 -11.52 -26.33
CA ASP A 32 -23.11 -12.83 -26.62
C ASP A 32 -23.96 -12.86 -27.90
N ASN A 33 -23.43 -12.25 -28.97
CA ASN A 33 -24.09 -12.06 -30.27
C ASN A 33 -25.32 -11.12 -30.26
N GLU A 34 -25.57 -10.41 -29.16
CA GLU A 34 -26.58 -9.37 -29.09
C GLU A 34 -25.94 -7.97 -29.13
N VAL A 35 -26.65 -7.03 -29.75
CA VAL A 35 -26.27 -5.61 -29.74
C VAL A 35 -26.87 -4.94 -28.50
N LYS A 36 -26.01 -4.48 -27.59
CA LYS A 36 -26.37 -3.68 -26.42
C LYS A 36 -26.14 -2.21 -26.70
N THR A 37 -26.93 -1.34 -26.08
CA THR A 37 -26.79 0.12 -26.17
C THR A 37 -26.15 0.63 -24.88
N VAL A 38 -25.22 1.58 -24.98
CA VAL A 38 -24.62 2.22 -23.81
C VAL A 38 -25.62 3.14 -23.10
N GLN A 39 -25.48 3.28 -21.79
CA GLN A 39 -26.11 4.36 -21.05
C GLN A 39 -25.17 5.57 -21.01
N LEU A 40 -25.63 6.72 -21.48
CA LEU A 40 -24.87 7.97 -21.43
C LEU A 40 -25.16 8.71 -20.12
N ARG A 41 -24.10 9.13 -19.43
CA ARG A 41 -24.18 10.01 -18.27
C ARG A 41 -23.50 11.33 -18.60
N TYR A 42 -24.30 12.38 -18.71
CA TYR A 42 -23.83 13.74 -18.97
C TYR A 42 -23.41 14.39 -17.65
N GLU A 43 -22.20 14.91 -17.60
CA GLU A 43 -21.64 15.58 -16.42
C GLU A 43 -21.36 17.05 -16.74
N GLU A 44 -21.74 17.95 -15.82
CA GLU A 44 -21.40 19.36 -15.89
C GLU A 44 -20.49 19.73 -14.72
N ILE A 45 -19.22 19.98 -15.03
CA ILE A 45 -18.18 20.33 -14.07
C ILE A 45 -18.05 21.85 -14.07
N LYS A 46 -18.51 22.48 -12.98
CA LYS A 46 -18.40 23.93 -12.79
C LYS A 46 -16.98 24.30 -12.40
N VAL A 47 -16.31 25.10 -13.23
CA VAL A 47 -14.91 25.53 -13.02
C VAL A 47 -14.88 26.98 -12.53
N LYS A 48 -14.23 27.25 -11.39
CA LYS A 48 -14.17 28.60 -10.83
C LYS A 48 -13.51 29.58 -11.82
N GLY A 49 -14.22 30.66 -12.15
CA GLY A 49 -13.73 31.70 -13.05
C GLY A 49 -13.68 31.31 -14.53
N GLN A 50 -14.25 30.16 -14.92
CA GLN A 50 -14.27 29.67 -16.29
C GLN A 50 -15.69 29.17 -16.65
N PRO A 51 -16.00 28.98 -17.94
CA PRO A 51 -17.20 28.25 -18.35
C PRO A 51 -17.23 26.83 -17.77
N SER A 52 -18.43 26.27 -17.62
CA SER A 52 -18.56 24.88 -17.18
C SER A 52 -18.01 23.93 -18.24
N PHE A 53 -17.20 22.96 -17.81
CA PHE A 53 -16.74 21.86 -18.64
C PHE A 53 -17.82 20.79 -18.66
N ARG A 54 -18.16 20.27 -19.84
CA ARG A 54 -19.15 19.21 -19.98
C ARG A 54 -18.48 17.95 -20.46
N ASP A 55 -18.79 16.86 -19.79
CA ASP A 55 -18.27 15.53 -20.08
C ASP A 55 -19.43 14.55 -20.32
N THR A 56 -19.14 13.41 -20.94
CA THR A 56 -20.10 12.32 -21.14
C THR A 56 -19.43 10.99 -20.91
N VAL A 57 -19.89 10.27 -19.88
CA VAL A 57 -19.41 8.94 -19.55
C VAL A 57 -20.33 7.89 -20.18
N ARG A 58 -19.73 6.93 -20.90
CA ARG A 58 -20.45 5.76 -21.46
C ARG A 58 -20.42 4.61 -20.46
N TYR A 59 -21.59 4.14 -20.06
CA TYR A 59 -21.75 2.94 -19.25
C TYR A 59 -22.17 1.76 -20.13
N THR A 60 -21.41 0.68 -20.05
CA THR A 60 -21.80 -0.65 -20.53
C THR A 60 -22.32 -1.48 -19.35
N VAL A 61 -22.88 -2.66 -19.61
CA VAL A 61 -23.24 -3.61 -18.53
C VAL A 61 -22.02 -4.10 -17.73
N LEU A 62 -20.80 -3.96 -18.27
CA LEU A 62 -19.56 -4.33 -17.59
C LEU A 62 -18.96 -3.16 -16.78
N GLY A 63 -19.50 -1.95 -16.92
CA GLY A 63 -19.02 -0.74 -16.24
C GLY A 63 -18.78 0.46 -17.16
N PRO A 64 -18.30 1.59 -16.62
CA PRO A 64 -17.98 2.79 -17.39
C PRO A 64 -16.75 2.57 -18.28
N VAL A 65 -16.77 3.19 -19.46
CA VAL A 65 -15.60 3.34 -20.33
C VAL A 65 -14.83 4.57 -19.91
N THR A 66 -13.59 4.39 -19.45
CA THR A 66 -12.89 5.40 -18.64
C THR A 66 -11.99 6.35 -19.44
N TYR A 67 -11.48 5.91 -20.59
CA TYR A 67 -10.46 6.66 -21.36
C TYR A 67 -10.95 7.09 -22.75
N ASP A 68 -12.23 7.42 -22.87
CA ASP A 68 -12.87 7.75 -24.15
C ASP A 68 -12.28 8.98 -24.86
N PHE A 69 -11.65 9.87 -24.10
CA PHE A 69 -11.04 11.12 -24.56
C PHE A 69 -9.51 11.10 -24.60
N GLU A 70 -8.90 9.95 -24.30
CA GLU A 70 -7.45 9.74 -24.36
C GLU A 70 -7.12 8.73 -25.47
N PRO A 71 -7.00 9.17 -26.74
CA PRO A 71 -6.88 8.26 -27.88
C PRO A 71 -5.64 7.36 -27.83
N GLU A 72 -4.59 7.80 -27.15
CA GLU A 72 -3.32 7.10 -26.97
C GLU A 72 -3.30 6.17 -25.76
N ASN A 73 -4.34 6.20 -24.91
CA ASN A 73 -4.39 5.37 -23.72
C ASN A 73 -4.63 3.90 -24.11
N PRO A 74 -3.82 2.94 -23.66
CA PRO A 74 -3.99 1.52 -24.02
C PRO A 74 -5.32 0.93 -23.53
N LEU A 75 -5.95 1.53 -22.52
CA LEU A 75 -7.25 1.17 -21.99
C LEU A 75 -8.40 1.94 -22.65
N LYS A 76 -8.15 2.68 -23.73
CA LYS A 76 -9.21 3.22 -24.59
C LYS A 76 -10.13 2.08 -25.05
N ASP A 77 -11.43 2.35 -25.06
CA ASP A 77 -12.48 1.37 -25.38
C ASP A 77 -12.54 0.18 -24.40
N CYS A 78 -11.91 0.27 -23.23
CA CYS A 78 -12.09 -0.69 -22.16
C CYS A 78 -13.11 -0.17 -21.14
N ALA A 79 -14.04 -1.04 -20.73
CA ALA A 79 -14.88 -0.81 -19.57
C ALA A 79 -14.16 -1.30 -18.30
N LEU A 80 -14.27 -0.52 -17.22
CA LEU A 80 -13.80 -0.91 -15.89
C LEU A 80 -14.94 -1.57 -15.12
N ARG A 81 -14.81 -2.86 -14.82
CA ARG A 81 -15.65 -3.53 -13.84
C ARG A 81 -14.99 -3.44 -12.48
N TRP A 82 -15.57 -2.67 -11.56
CA TRP A 82 -15.10 -2.57 -10.18
C TRP A 82 -16.26 -2.88 -9.23
N ILE A 83 -16.00 -3.60 -8.14
CA ILE A 83 -17.03 -3.90 -7.12
C ILE A 83 -17.66 -2.63 -6.55
N ALA A 84 -16.90 -1.53 -6.43
CA ALA A 84 -17.44 -0.26 -5.93
C ALA A 84 -18.51 0.37 -6.86
N HIS A 85 -18.70 -0.16 -8.07
CA HIS A 85 -19.81 0.23 -8.94
C HIS A 85 -21.13 -0.44 -8.55
N ASP A 86 -21.10 -1.51 -7.76
CA ASP A 86 -22.31 -2.19 -7.30
C ASP A 86 -22.94 -1.40 -6.15
N VAL A 87 -24.27 -1.30 -6.17
CA VAL A 87 -25.02 -0.77 -5.04
C VAL A 87 -24.91 -1.81 -3.91
N PRO A 88 -24.32 -1.47 -2.76
CA PRO A 88 -24.21 -2.43 -1.67
C PRO A 88 -25.59 -2.73 -1.09
N GLU A 89 -25.79 -3.96 -0.61
CA GLU A 89 -27.07 -4.36 0.01
C GLU A 89 -27.26 -3.69 1.38
N ASN A 90 -26.14 -3.41 2.07
CA ASN A 90 -26.12 -2.78 3.38
C ASN A 90 -25.27 -1.51 3.34
N SER A 91 -25.57 -0.56 4.23
CA SER A 91 -24.73 0.61 4.40
C SER A 91 -23.42 0.20 5.07
N ALA A 92 -22.28 0.54 4.45
CA ALA A 92 -20.98 0.37 5.10
C ALA A 92 -20.89 1.17 6.43
N PHE A 93 -21.69 2.22 6.60
CA PHE A 93 -21.77 2.94 7.88
C PHE A 93 -22.41 2.12 8.99
N ASP A 94 -23.43 1.31 8.67
CA ASP A 94 -24.11 0.48 9.67
C ASP A 94 -23.16 -0.59 10.24
N VAL A 95 -22.20 -1.04 9.44
CA VAL A 95 -21.11 -1.93 9.90
C VAL A 95 -20.33 -1.26 11.02
N PHE A 96 -19.84 -0.03 10.81
CA PHE A 96 -19.05 0.68 11.81
C PHE A 96 -19.87 1.04 13.05
N LEU A 97 -21.12 1.48 12.87
CA LEU A 97 -22.03 1.74 13.99
C LEU A 97 -22.34 0.47 14.80
N GLY A 98 -22.50 -0.66 14.13
CA GLY A 98 -22.69 -1.97 14.76
C GLY A 98 -21.47 -2.41 15.57
N LEU A 99 -20.26 -2.17 15.05
CA LEU A 99 -19.01 -2.39 15.77
C LEU A 99 -18.87 -1.47 16.99
N ASP A 100 -19.18 -0.19 16.85
CA ASP A 100 -19.11 0.78 17.96
C ASP A 100 -20.12 0.49 19.08
N ALA A 101 -21.28 -0.07 18.73
CA ALA A 101 -22.29 -0.51 19.69
C ALA A 101 -22.03 -1.93 20.26
N GLY A 102 -21.10 -2.68 19.66
CA GLY A 102 -20.87 -4.10 19.93
C GLY A 102 -20.34 -4.38 21.34
N LYS A 103 -20.71 -5.54 21.89
CA LYS A 103 -20.36 -5.95 23.26
C LYS A 103 -19.54 -7.24 23.31
N ASN A 104 -19.62 -8.07 22.28
CA ASN A 104 -18.99 -9.39 22.24
C ASN A 104 -18.70 -9.84 20.79
N TYR A 105 -18.18 -11.06 20.63
CA TYR A 105 -17.85 -11.62 19.33
C TYR A 105 -19.05 -11.82 18.40
N GLU A 106 -20.24 -12.14 18.93
CA GLU A 106 -21.43 -12.31 18.10
C GLU A 106 -21.87 -10.98 17.50
N ASP A 107 -21.81 -9.88 18.27
CA ASP A 107 -22.09 -8.54 17.75
C ASP A 107 -21.11 -8.16 16.62
N TYR A 108 -19.81 -8.44 16.81
CA TYR A 108 -18.79 -8.26 15.78
C TYR A 108 -19.09 -9.06 14.52
N LYS A 109 -19.37 -10.35 14.67
CA LYS A 109 -19.68 -11.27 13.56
C LYS A 109 -20.95 -10.86 12.81
N ASN A 110 -21.93 -10.30 13.50
CA ASN A 110 -23.17 -9.82 12.91
C ASN A 110 -23.03 -8.44 12.24
N ALA A 111 -22.10 -7.61 12.69
CA ALA A 111 -21.90 -6.26 12.15
C ALA A 111 -21.14 -6.25 10.82
N ILE A 112 -20.06 -7.03 10.70
CA ILE A 112 -19.16 -6.96 9.53
C ILE A 112 -19.76 -7.41 8.17
N PRO A 113 -20.73 -8.34 8.06
CA PRO A 113 -21.19 -8.83 6.76
C PRO A 113 -21.72 -7.76 5.79
N GLY A 114 -22.11 -6.58 6.30
CA GLY A 114 -22.57 -5.46 5.48
C GLY A 114 -21.45 -4.71 4.74
N PHE A 115 -20.18 -5.07 4.92
CA PHE A 115 -19.06 -4.40 4.27
C PHE A 115 -18.63 -5.12 2.98
N ASP A 116 -18.94 -4.52 1.83
CA ASP A 116 -18.72 -5.13 0.51
C ASP A 116 -17.38 -4.75 -0.14
N SER A 117 -16.96 -3.48 -0.07
CA SER A 117 -15.82 -3.01 -0.86
C SER A 117 -15.24 -1.67 -0.36
N PRO A 118 -13.93 -1.41 -0.58
CA PRO A 118 -12.90 -2.41 -0.89
C PRO A 118 -12.59 -3.23 0.35
N ALA A 119 -12.45 -4.56 0.21
CA ALA A 119 -12.37 -5.47 1.34
C ALA A 119 -11.33 -5.07 2.41
N GLN A 120 -11.70 -5.22 3.68
CA GLN A 120 -10.89 -4.86 4.84
C GLN A 120 -10.69 -6.06 5.76
N ASN A 121 -9.49 -6.21 6.31
CA ASN A 121 -9.24 -7.12 7.43
C ASN A 121 -9.78 -6.50 8.71
N PHE A 122 -11.00 -6.86 9.10
CA PHE A 122 -11.57 -6.47 10.38
C PHE A 122 -10.91 -7.28 11.48
N ILE A 123 -10.24 -6.62 12.42
CA ILE A 123 -9.65 -7.23 13.61
C ILE A 123 -10.48 -6.85 14.83
N PHE A 124 -10.56 -7.77 15.79
CA PHE A 124 -11.41 -7.67 16.97
C PHE A 124 -10.70 -8.18 18.22
N ALA A 125 -10.97 -7.51 19.34
CA ALA A 125 -10.69 -8.00 20.69
C ALA A 125 -11.84 -7.66 21.64
N SER A 126 -12.10 -8.49 22.66
CA SER A 126 -13.10 -8.22 23.69
C SER A 126 -12.52 -8.29 25.11
N LYS A 127 -13.26 -7.69 26.05
CA LYS A 127 -12.99 -7.82 27.50
C LYS A 127 -13.10 -9.27 28.00
N SER A 128 -13.85 -10.14 27.30
CA SER A 128 -13.91 -11.58 27.61
C SER A 128 -12.64 -12.34 27.18
N GLY A 129 -11.71 -11.68 26.50
CA GLY A 129 -10.48 -12.28 25.98
C GLY A 129 -10.61 -12.89 24.59
N ASP A 130 -11.75 -12.72 23.91
CA ASP A 130 -11.90 -13.18 22.53
C ASP A 130 -11.12 -12.27 21.59
N ILE A 131 -10.41 -12.86 20.64
CA ILE A 131 -9.76 -12.18 19.52
C ILE A 131 -10.20 -12.80 18.19
N ALA A 132 -10.38 -11.97 17.17
CA ALA A 132 -10.75 -12.46 15.85
C ALA A 132 -10.25 -11.56 14.72
N ILE A 133 -10.15 -12.14 13.52
CA ILE A 133 -9.89 -11.41 12.29
C ILE A 133 -10.68 -12.01 11.12
N GLN A 134 -11.23 -11.17 10.26
CA GLN A 134 -11.88 -11.57 9.00
C GLN A 134 -11.62 -10.52 7.90
N PRO A 135 -11.00 -10.89 6.76
CA PRO A 135 -10.98 -10.07 5.54
C PRO A 135 -12.39 -10.03 4.94
N GLN A 136 -13.17 -9.04 5.33
CA GLN A 136 -14.56 -8.89 4.93
C GLN A 136 -14.67 -8.02 3.68
N GLY A 137 -15.42 -8.53 2.71
CA GLY A 137 -15.71 -7.90 1.43
C GLY A 137 -16.40 -8.88 0.48
N LYS A 138 -16.78 -8.38 -0.70
CA LYS A 138 -17.16 -9.19 -1.86
C LYS A 138 -15.91 -9.54 -2.66
N TYR A 139 -15.79 -10.80 -3.04
CA TYR A 139 -14.65 -11.35 -3.77
C TYR A 139 -15.15 -12.06 -5.02
N PRO A 140 -14.92 -11.53 -6.24
CA PRO A 140 -15.36 -12.18 -7.46
C PRO A 140 -14.73 -13.55 -7.60
N VAL A 141 -15.52 -14.58 -7.92
CA VAL A 141 -14.99 -15.90 -8.24
C VAL A 141 -14.31 -15.82 -9.61
N ARG A 142 -13.01 -16.07 -9.62
CA ARG A 142 -12.16 -16.01 -10.81
C ARG A 142 -11.54 -17.36 -11.13
N GLY A 143 -11.38 -17.64 -12.42
CA GLY A 143 -10.49 -18.69 -12.90
C GLY A 143 -9.03 -18.34 -12.65
N GLN A 144 -8.13 -19.32 -12.70
CA GLN A 144 -6.70 -19.03 -12.60
C GLN A 144 -6.25 -18.04 -13.69
N GLN A 145 -5.44 -17.05 -13.30
CA GLN A 145 -4.93 -15.98 -14.16
C GLN A 145 -6.00 -15.00 -14.70
N GLN A 146 -7.29 -15.19 -14.39
CA GLN A 146 -8.32 -14.25 -14.78
C GLN A 146 -8.12 -12.90 -14.05
N GLY A 147 -8.34 -11.79 -14.74
CA GLY A 147 -8.12 -10.43 -14.22
C GLY A 147 -6.69 -9.90 -14.41
N ARG A 148 -5.70 -10.77 -14.69
CA ARG A 148 -4.29 -10.36 -14.88
C ARG A 148 -4.07 -9.47 -16.12
N PHE A 149 -4.89 -9.65 -17.14
CA PHE A 149 -4.82 -8.91 -18.40
C PHE A 149 -6.21 -8.39 -18.80
N VAL A 150 -6.25 -7.43 -19.73
CA VAL A 150 -7.49 -6.97 -20.34
C VAL A 150 -8.22 -8.15 -20.97
N GLN A 151 -9.46 -8.36 -20.55
CA GLN A 151 -10.33 -9.42 -21.06
C GLN A 151 -11.17 -8.91 -22.23
N LYS A 152 -11.69 -9.81 -23.06
CA LYS A 152 -12.67 -9.42 -24.08
C LYS A 152 -14.04 -9.20 -23.42
N GLY A 153 -14.67 -8.06 -23.70
CA GLY A 153 -15.99 -7.69 -23.19
C GLY A 153 -17.15 -8.12 -24.10
N ASP A 154 -16.93 -9.07 -25.00
CA ASP A 154 -17.91 -9.53 -26.01
C ASP A 154 -18.74 -10.74 -25.55
N ARG A 155 -18.43 -11.34 -24.39
CA ARG A 155 -19.11 -12.52 -23.86
C ARG A 155 -19.29 -12.47 -22.35
N TRP A 156 -20.45 -12.89 -21.84
CA TRP A 156 -20.66 -13.02 -20.39
C TRP A 156 -19.70 -14.02 -19.76
N ALA A 157 -19.27 -15.05 -20.50
CA ALA A 157 -18.32 -16.05 -20.01
C ALA A 157 -17.02 -15.45 -19.43
N ASN A 158 -16.60 -14.26 -19.87
CA ASN A 158 -15.40 -13.58 -19.38
C ASN A 158 -15.66 -12.67 -18.15
N ALA A 159 -16.92 -12.34 -17.89
CA ALA A 159 -17.33 -11.47 -16.78
C ALA A 159 -17.33 -12.24 -15.43
N TRP A 160 -17.50 -11.50 -14.34
CA TRP A 160 -17.75 -12.11 -13.03
C TRP A 160 -19.15 -12.73 -12.98
N HIS A 161 -19.24 -13.98 -12.55
CA HIS A 161 -20.51 -14.73 -12.47
C HIS A 161 -21.05 -14.87 -11.05
N SER A 162 -20.18 -14.79 -10.06
CA SER A 162 -20.52 -14.98 -8.65
C SER A 162 -19.43 -14.40 -7.75
N PHE A 163 -19.73 -14.35 -6.46
CA PHE A 163 -18.77 -13.99 -5.42
C PHE A 163 -18.49 -15.19 -4.52
N ILE A 164 -17.32 -15.23 -3.90
CA ILE A 164 -16.97 -16.23 -2.89
C ILE A 164 -18.07 -16.22 -1.82
N PRO A 165 -18.71 -17.37 -1.52
CA PRO A 165 -19.74 -17.45 -0.49
C PRO A 165 -19.22 -16.94 0.86
N ALA A 166 -20.05 -16.19 1.59
CA ALA A 166 -19.66 -15.60 2.88
C ALA A 166 -19.10 -16.61 3.88
N ALA A 167 -19.64 -17.84 3.89
CA ALA A 167 -19.16 -18.94 4.75
C ALA A 167 -17.76 -19.47 4.38
N LEU A 168 -17.25 -19.15 3.19
CA LEU A 168 -15.94 -19.54 2.70
C LEU A 168 -14.92 -18.40 2.74
N VAL A 169 -15.36 -17.16 3.04
CA VAL A 169 -14.43 -16.07 3.36
C VAL A 169 -13.60 -16.50 4.58
N PRO A 170 -12.26 -16.47 4.50
CA PRO A 170 -11.41 -16.94 5.58
C PRO A 170 -11.67 -16.14 6.86
N SER A 171 -11.62 -16.80 8.01
CA SER A 171 -11.76 -16.14 9.30
C SER A 171 -10.95 -16.89 10.37
N MET A 172 -10.61 -16.20 11.44
CA MET A 172 -9.87 -16.78 12.56
C MET A 172 -10.40 -16.20 13.87
N LYS A 173 -10.73 -17.07 14.82
CA LYS A 173 -11.14 -16.72 16.19
C LYS A 173 -10.28 -17.51 17.19
N ASN A 174 -9.75 -16.84 18.20
CA ASN A 174 -8.98 -17.42 19.31
C ASN A 174 -7.97 -18.49 18.86
N PRO A 175 -7.06 -18.18 17.92
CA PRO A 175 -6.08 -19.16 17.46
C PRO A 175 -5.13 -19.55 18.60
N SER A 176 -4.66 -20.80 18.61
CA SER A 176 -3.76 -21.32 19.64
C SER A 176 -2.45 -20.54 19.79
N ARG A 177 -2.03 -19.81 18.74
CA ARG A 177 -0.86 -18.91 18.78
C ARG A 177 -1.06 -17.67 19.68
N GLY A 178 -2.29 -17.41 20.16
CA GLY A 178 -2.58 -16.34 21.12
C GLY A 178 -2.70 -14.92 20.52
N PHE A 179 -2.58 -14.76 19.20
CA PHE A 179 -2.76 -13.46 18.55
C PHE A 179 -3.34 -13.58 17.13
N VAL A 180 -3.95 -12.49 16.67
CA VAL A 180 -4.34 -12.23 15.29
C VAL A 180 -3.71 -10.90 14.87
N PHE A 181 -3.37 -10.74 13.60
CA PHE A 181 -2.75 -9.52 13.09
C PHE A 181 -2.96 -9.39 11.59
N SER A 182 -2.87 -8.15 11.10
CA SER A 182 -2.79 -7.85 9.67
C SER A 182 -1.84 -6.69 9.43
N ALA A 183 -1.09 -6.81 8.35
CA ALA A 183 -0.17 -5.86 7.79
C ALA A 183 -0.27 -5.85 6.25
N ASN A 184 -1.45 -6.17 5.70
CA ASN A 184 -1.74 -6.28 4.26
C ASN A 184 -1.15 -7.51 3.56
N GLN A 185 -0.77 -8.54 4.32
CA GLN A 185 -0.31 -9.82 3.76
C GLN A 185 -1.46 -10.66 3.20
N HIS A 186 -1.11 -11.71 2.45
CA HIS A 186 -2.05 -12.74 2.02
C HIS A 186 -2.92 -13.26 3.18
N SER A 187 -4.23 -13.24 2.99
CA SER A 187 -5.19 -13.65 4.04
C SER A 187 -5.45 -15.16 4.09
N THR A 188 -4.93 -15.92 3.13
CA THR A 188 -5.25 -17.34 2.94
C THR A 188 -4.00 -18.19 2.77
N PRO A 189 -4.02 -19.49 3.12
CA PRO A 189 -2.97 -20.42 2.73
C PRO A 189 -3.04 -20.70 1.21
N PRO A 190 -1.96 -21.23 0.61
CA PRO A 190 -1.96 -21.68 -0.80
C PRO A 190 -3.01 -22.76 -1.13
N THR A 191 -3.52 -23.47 -0.12
CA THR A 191 -4.55 -24.51 -0.26
C THR A 191 -5.98 -23.97 -0.34
N TYR A 192 -6.17 -22.65 -0.24
CA TYR A 192 -7.48 -22.03 -0.35
C TYR A 192 -8.07 -22.26 -1.76
N PRO A 193 -9.34 -22.71 -1.87
CA PRO A 193 -9.87 -23.25 -3.12
C PRO A 193 -10.21 -22.19 -4.18
N TYR A 194 -10.24 -20.91 -3.82
CA TYR A 194 -10.51 -19.82 -4.75
C TYR A 194 -9.22 -19.13 -5.18
N TYR A 195 -9.16 -18.74 -6.46
CA TYR A 195 -8.06 -17.94 -6.97
C TYR A 195 -7.98 -16.61 -6.20
N TYR A 196 -6.84 -16.37 -5.56
CA TYR A 196 -6.64 -15.23 -4.69
C TYR A 196 -5.47 -14.40 -5.21
N THR A 197 -5.78 -13.26 -5.83
CA THR A 197 -4.81 -12.38 -6.49
C THR A 197 -4.95 -10.96 -5.96
N GLY A 198 -3.89 -10.18 -6.04
CA GLY A 198 -3.79 -8.85 -5.44
C GLY A 198 -2.35 -8.39 -5.28
N ASN A 199 -2.16 -7.29 -4.54
CA ASN A 199 -0.85 -6.73 -4.24
C ASN A 199 -0.62 -6.78 -2.72
N PHE A 200 0.07 -7.80 -2.26
CA PHE A 200 0.19 -8.10 -0.85
C PHE A 200 1.52 -7.60 -0.28
N GLU A 201 1.57 -7.41 1.03
CA GLU A 201 2.79 -7.00 1.69
C GLU A 201 3.60 -8.22 2.19
N ASP A 202 4.90 -8.25 1.83
CA ASP A 202 5.76 -9.44 2.00
C ASP A 202 6.65 -9.45 3.26
N TRP A 203 6.91 -8.30 3.90
CA TRP A 203 8.00 -8.13 4.88
C TRP A 203 7.56 -7.67 6.27
N ARG A 204 6.75 -6.61 6.36
CA ARG A 204 6.21 -6.07 7.63
C ARG A 204 5.44 -7.14 8.37
N SER A 205 4.64 -7.92 7.66
CA SER A 205 3.85 -9.00 8.25
C SER A 205 4.73 -10.05 8.94
N ARG A 206 5.84 -10.46 8.33
CA ARG A 206 6.84 -11.38 8.92
C ARG A 206 7.47 -10.77 10.17
N ARG A 207 7.89 -9.50 10.10
CA ARG A 207 8.46 -8.82 11.27
C ARG A 207 7.47 -8.70 12.42
N ILE A 208 6.21 -8.35 12.14
CA ILE A 208 5.16 -8.26 13.16
C ILE A 208 4.87 -9.64 13.75
N TYR A 209 4.82 -10.69 12.92
CA TYR A 209 4.66 -12.07 13.36
C TYR A 209 5.76 -12.49 14.34
N ASP A 210 7.03 -12.23 14.00
CA ASP A 210 8.17 -12.57 14.87
C ASP A 210 8.10 -11.81 16.18
N ARG A 211 7.77 -10.51 16.13
CA ARG A 211 7.64 -9.66 17.33
C ARG A 211 6.52 -10.15 18.24
N LEU A 212 5.35 -10.50 17.69
CA LEU A 212 4.21 -11.01 18.46
C LEU A 212 4.48 -12.41 19.01
N THR A 213 5.10 -13.29 18.23
CA THR A 213 5.47 -14.65 18.66
C THR A 213 6.45 -14.63 19.83
N ALA A 214 7.42 -13.72 19.81
CA ALA A 214 8.39 -13.55 20.90
C ALA A 214 7.82 -12.80 22.11
N MET A 215 6.66 -12.15 21.97
CA MET A 215 6.09 -11.32 23.03
C MET A 215 5.37 -12.19 24.05
N THR A 216 5.78 -12.07 25.31
CA THR A 216 5.09 -12.66 26.46
C THR A 216 4.71 -11.55 27.42
N ASN A 217 3.54 -11.64 28.06
CA ASN A 217 3.01 -10.61 28.95
C ASN A 217 3.06 -9.20 28.32
N ALA A 218 2.54 -9.10 27.09
CA ALA A 218 2.57 -7.86 26.32
C ALA A 218 1.92 -6.69 27.09
N THR A 219 2.60 -5.55 27.10
CA THR A 219 2.08 -4.30 27.70
C THR A 219 1.77 -3.28 26.62
N ALA A 220 1.14 -2.17 27.01
CA ALA A 220 0.99 -1.02 26.11
C ALA A 220 2.34 -0.56 25.54
N ASP A 221 3.41 -0.53 26.34
CA ASP A 221 4.74 -0.13 25.85
C ASP A 221 5.34 -1.15 24.89
N SER A 222 5.06 -2.45 25.06
CA SER A 222 5.41 -3.46 24.06
C SER A 222 4.78 -3.15 22.69
N MET A 223 3.51 -2.73 22.69
CA MET A 223 2.79 -2.37 21.46
C MET A 223 3.29 -1.06 20.85
N LYS A 224 3.60 -0.03 21.66
CA LYS A 224 4.25 1.21 21.17
C LYS A 224 5.56 0.90 20.46
N ASN A 225 6.40 0.07 21.09
CA ASN A 225 7.69 -0.33 20.54
C ASN A 225 7.55 -1.13 19.23
N MET A 226 6.50 -1.93 19.09
CA MET A 226 6.20 -2.64 17.83
C MET A 226 5.71 -1.68 16.75
N GLN A 227 4.80 -0.75 17.08
CA GLN A 227 4.30 0.26 16.14
C GLN A 227 5.39 1.23 15.65
N MET A 228 6.46 1.40 16.44
CA MET A 228 7.64 2.21 16.11
C MET A 228 8.85 1.37 15.65
N ASP A 229 8.67 0.08 15.36
CA ASP A 229 9.79 -0.75 14.90
C ASP A 229 10.21 -0.36 13.47
N ASN A 230 11.43 0.17 13.35
CA ASN A 230 12.04 0.60 12.09
C ASN A 230 12.86 -0.51 11.41
N PHE A 231 12.85 -1.75 11.93
CA PHE A 231 13.54 -2.89 11.33
C PHE A 231 12.86 -3.34 10.04
N SER A 232 13.64 -3.47 8.97
CA SER A 232 13.16 -3.92 7.66
C SER A 232 13.57 -5.37 7.39
N GLN A 233 12.58 -6.26 7.28
CA GLN A 233 12.85 -7.65 6.90
C GLN A 233 13.43 -7.74 5.48
N ARG A 234 13.05 -6.83 4.57
CA ARG A 234 13.64 -6.75 3.22
C ARG A 234 15.15 -6.54 3.27
N ALA A 235 15.61 -5.60 4.10
CA ALA A 235 17.03 -5.31 4.22
C ALA A 235 17.78 -6.49 4.85
N ALA A 236 17.20 -7.13 5.87
CA ALA A 236 17.77 -8.31 6.52
C ALA A 236 17.84 -9.53 5.58
N ASP A 237 16.88 -9.70 4.68
CA ASP A 237 16.88 -10.77 3.69
C ASP A 237 17.87 -10.50 2.53
N ALA A 238 17.95 -9.25 2.06
CA ALA A 238 18.69 -8.89 0.84
C ALA A 238 20.17 -8.56 1.09
N LEU A 239 20.47 -7.70 2.07
CA LEU A 239 21.80 -7.12 2.23
C LEU A 239 22.90 -8.17 2.47
N PRO A 240 22.70 -9.21 3.31
CA PRO A 240 23.71 -10.26 3.47
C PRO A 240 24.03 -11.02 2.18
N ILE A 241 23.02 -11.29 1.35
CA ILE A 241 23.19 -11.96 0.06
C ILE A 241 24.02 -11.07 -0.88
N MET A 242 23.65 -9.79 -1.01
CA MET A 242 24.36 -8.84 -1.86
C MET A 242 25.82 -8.64 -1.42
N ILE A 243 26.08 -8.48 -0.11
CA ILE A 243 27.44 -8.38 0.42
C ILE A 243 28.24 -9.68 0.16
N GLY A 244 27.61 -10.84 0.29
CA GLY A 244 28.26 -12.14 0.03
C GLY A 244 28.64 -12.35 -1.43
N MET A 245 28.00 -11.66 -2.35
CA MET A 245 28.31 -11.69 -3.79
C MET A 245 29.36 -10.67 -4.23
N LEU A 246 29.54 -9.60 -3.46
CA LEU A 246 30.36 -8.47 -3.83
C LEU A 246 31.86 -8.82 -3.83
N ASP A 247 32.53 -8.69 -4.97
CA ASP A 247 33.99 -8.79 -5.05
C ASP A 247 34.64 -7.53 -4.46
N GLN A 248 35.00 -7.62 -3.18
CA GLN A 248 35.58 -6.51 -2.42
C GLN A 248 36.97 -6.08 -2.92
N THR A 249 37.67 -6.92 -3.69
CA THR A 249 38.99 -6.57 -4.25
C THR A 249 38.90 -5.50 -5.33
N ARG A 250 37.71 -5.36 -5.94
CA ARG A 250 37.41 -4.38 -6.99
C ARG A 250 36.89 -3.03 -6.46
N LEU A 251 36.94 -2.83 -5.13
CA LEU A 251 36.49 -1.59 -4.49
C LEU A 251 37.64 -0.62 -4.22
N ASN A 252 37.42 0.65 -4.53
CA ASN A 252 38.27 1.74 -4.07
C ASN A 252 38.01 2.05 -2.58
N GLU A 253 38.78 2.97 -1.98
CA GLU A 253 38.66 3.28 -0.55
C GLU A 253 37.29 3.84 -0.15
N GLU A 254 36.65 4.64 -1.02
CA GLU A 254 35.29 5.14 -0.77
C GLU A 254 34.28 3.98 -0.74
N GLY A 255 34.36 3.06 -1.71
CA GLY A 255 33.53 1.86 -1.76
C GLY A 255 33.73 0.95 -0.55
N LYS A 256 34.97 0.75 -0.09
CA LYS A 256 35.24 0.03 1.16
C LYS A 256 34.65 0.74 2.38
N SER A 257 34.64 2.07 2.38
CA SER A 257 34.02 2.86 3.46
C SER A 257 32.51 2.68 3.51
N MET A 258 31.83 2.79 2.36
CA MET A 258 30.39 2.54 2.25
C MET A 258 30.02 1.10 2.59
N LEU A 259 30.85 0.13 2.18
CA LEU A 259 30.65 -1.27 2.54
C LEU A 259 30.71 -1.49 4.06
N ARG A 260 31.66 -0.85 4.77
CA ARG A 260 31.75 -0.93 6.24
C ARG A 260 30.52 -0.33 6.92
N GLU A 261 29.99 0.78 6.40
CA GLU A 261 28.75 1.39 6.89
C GLU A 261 27.58 0.39 6.75
N LEU A 262 27.44 -0.25 5.58
CA LEU A 262 26.41 -1.26 5.34
C LEU A 262 26.59 -2.53 6.21
N GLN A 263 27.82 -2.99 6.40
CA GLN A 263 28.13 -4.18 7.23
C GLN A 263 27.85 -3.97 8.71
N SER A 264 27.97 -2.73 9.21
CA SER A 264 27.69 -2.41 10.62
C SER A 264 26.22 -2.12 10.90
N TRP A 265 25.41 -1.97 9.84
CA TRP A 265 24.00 -1.62 9.95
C TRP A 265 23.16 -2.79 10.48
N ASN A 266 22.27 -2.47 11.42
CA ASN A 266 21.33 -3.41 12.04
C ASN A 266 19.98 -3.49 11.31
N TYR A 267 19.92 -3.10 10.04
CA TYR A 267 18.73 -3.11 9.18
C TYR A 267 17.59 -2.20 9.63
N ARG A 268 17.87 -1.24 10.53
CA ARG A 268 16.87 -0.28 11.04
C ARG A 268 16.93 1.04 10.27
N TYR A 269 15.77 1.49 9.79
CA TYR A 269 15.62 2.77 9.11
C TYR A 269 15.48 3.92 10.12
N GLU A 270 16.48 4.11 10.98
CA GLU A 270 16.55 5.27 11.87
C GLU A 270 16.92 6.53 11.08
N SER A 271 16.37 7.70 11.46
CA SER A 271 16.57 8.95 10.71
C SER A 271 18.03 9.42 10.68
N GLU A 272 18.82 9.01 11.67
CA GLU A 272 20.20 9.43 11.88
C GLU A 272 21.22 8.50 11.19
N TYR A 273 20.78 7.36 10.64
CA TYR A 273 21.69 6.39 10.03
C TYR A 273 21.97 6.73 8.56
N LEU A 274 23.22 6.57 8.13
CA LEU A 274 23.60 6.71 6.72
C LEU A 274 23.33 5.42 5.93
N ALA A 275 23.59 4.25 6.54
CA ALA A 275 23.43 2.96 5.90
C ALA A 275 22.09 2.73 5.15
N PRO A 276 20.90 3.13 5.65
CA PRO A 276 19.66 2.95 4.90
C PRO A 276 19.65 3.73 3.56
N THR A 277 20.24 4.93 3.52
CA THR A 277 20.37 5.72 2.29
C THR A 277 21.24 4.98 1.26
N LEU A 278 22.37 4.41 1.72
CA LEU A 278 23.24 3.61 0.85
C LEU A 278 22.54 2.34 0.37
N PHE A 279 21.83 1.65 1.26
CA PHE A 279 21.13 0.42 0.93
C PHE A 279 20.02 0.64 -0.08
N GLU A 280 19.17 1.67 0.06
CA GLU A 280 18.13 1.96 -0.95
C GLU A 280 18.76 2.21 -2.32
N THR A 281 19.80 3.05 -2.39
CA THR A 281 20.46 3.37 -3.66
C THR A 281 21.05 2.14 -4.32
N TRP A 282 21.75 1.29 -3.56
CA TRP A 282 22.32 0.05 -4.10
C TRP A 282 21.24 -0.97 -4.48
N PHE A 283 20.26 -1.20 -3.60
CA PHE A 283 19.17 -2.14 -3.86
C PHE A 283 18.36 -1.74 -5.09
N ASP A 284 17.98 -0.46 -5.22
CA ASP A 284 17.17 0.03 -6.33
C ASP A 284 17.96 0.02 -7.65
N SER A 285 19.26 0.34 -7.61
CA SER A 285 20.16 0.21 -8.78
C SER A 285 20.28 -1.26 -9.20
N CYS A 286 20.52 -2.17 -8.26
CA CYS A 286 20.66 -3.60 -8.53
C CYS A 286 19.34 -4.21 -9.06
N TYR A 287 18.22 -3.85 -8.45
CA TYR A 287 16.89 -4.25 -8.90
C TYR A 287 16.59 -3.74 -10.31
N THR A 288 16.88 -2.48 -10.59
CA THR A 288 16.66 -1.89 -11.92
C THR A 288 17.54 -2.54 -12.98
N ALA A 289 18.81 -2.80 -12.67
CA ALA A 289 19.75 -3.47 -13.56
C ALA A 289 19.38 -4.93 -13.84
N THR A 290 18.73 -5.62 -12.88
CA THR A 290 18.21 -6.99 -13.05
C THR A 290 16.93 -7.05 -13.89
N TRP A 291 16.27 -5.93 -14.13
CA TRP A 291 15.06 -5.89 -14.95
C TRP A 291 15.23 -4.88 -16.07
N ASP A 292 16.45 -4.77 -16.58
CA ASP A 292 16.81 -3.81 -17.61
C ASP A 292 16.09 -4.10 -18.94
N GLU A 293 15.74 -5.35 -19.24
CA GLU A 293 14.94 -5.68 -20.42
C GLU A 293 13.49 -5.20 -20.25
N ILE A 294 12.94 -5.28 -19.04
CA ILE A 294 11.63 -4.69 -18.72
C ILE A 294 11.71 -3.16 -18.81
N ALA A 295 12.76 -2.55 -18.25
CA ALA A 295 12.99 -1.11 -18.35
C ALA A 295 13.20 -0.66 -19.80
N ALA A 296 13.86 -1.48 -20.61
CA ALA A 296 14.04 -1.25 -22.03
C ALA A 296 12.71 -1.33 -22.78
N LEU A 297 11.79 -2.22 -22.40
CA LEU A 297 10.43 -2.25 -22.97
C LEU A 297 9.61 -0.99 -22.61
N GLU A 298 9.76 -0.46 -21.39
CA GLU A 298 9.07 0.77 -20.99
C GLU A 298 9.62 2.02 -21.71
N ASN A 299 10.93 2.06 -21.94
CA ASN A 299 11.63 3.19 -22.55
C ASN A 299 11.72 3.11 -24.08
N ASN A 300 11.76 1.91 -24.65
CA ASN A 300 11.90 1.62 -26.06
C ASN A 300 10.74 0.75 -26.54
N GLY A 301 9.65 1.41 -26.97
CA GLY A 301 8.88 0.85 -28.08
C GLY A 301 9.83 0.56 -29.24
N ASN A 302 10.32 -0.68 -29.29
CA ASN A 302 11.05 -1.36 -30.35
C ASN A 302 12.57 -1.04 -30.46
N GLY A 303 13.37 -1.27 -29.41
CA GLY A 303 14.72 -1.85 -29.50
C GLY A 303 15.83 -1.28 -30.43
N LYS A 304 15.62 -0.20 -31.18
CA LYS A 304 16.63 0.59 -31.93
C LYS A 304 16.02 1.94 -32.27
N ILE A 305 16.51 3.02 -31.65
CA ILE A 305 16.16 4.39 -32.01
C ILE A 305 16.99 4.77 -33.25
N THR A 306 16.32 5.10 -34.35
CA THR A 306 16.94 5.80 -35.49
C THR A 306 16.71 7.30 -35.35
N THR A 307 17.52 8.10 -36.03
CA THR A 307 17.39 9.57 -36.07
C THR A 307 16.03 10.04 -36.63
N ASP A 308 15.27 9.17 -37.28
CA ASP A 308 13.92 9.44 -37.77
C ASP A 308 12.84 9.33 -36.69
N ASP A 309 13.07 8.58 -35.60
CA ASP A 309 12.14 8.43 -34.46
C ASP A 309 12.08 9.69 -33.59
N LEU A 310 13.14 10.52 -33.61
CA LEU A 310 13.16 11.84 -32.97
C LEU A 310 12.27 12.86 -33.69
N ASN A 311 11.91 12.60 -34.96
CA ASN A 311 11.11 13.51 -35.78
C ASN A 311 9.64 13.05 -35.94
N ARG A 312 9.26 11.88 -35.41
CA ARG A 312 7.87 11.38 -35.43
C ARG A 312 7.41 11.02 -34.02
N GLY A 313 6.59 11.89 -33.45
CA GLY A 313 6.17 11.84 -32.05
C GLY A 313 5.58 10.50 -31.59
N LYS A 314 6.09 10.06 -30.43
CA LYS A 314 5.46 9.24 -29.38
C LYS A 314 4.93 7.87 -29.81
N SER A 315 5.76 6.84 -29.68
CA SER A 315 5.27 5.49 -29.35
C SER A 315 4.80 5.45 -27.89
N PRO A 316 3.71 4.74 -27.56
CA PRO A 316 3.23 4.67 -26.18
C PRO A 316 4.23 3.89 -25.32
N LYS A 317 4.65 4.48 -24.19
CA LYS A 317 5.32 3.74 -23.11
C LYS A 317 4.38 2.60 -22.70
N ILE A 318 4.80 1.35 -22.88
CA ILE A 318 4.06 0.23 -22.32
C ILE A 318 4.43 0.22 -20.84
N GLN A 319 3.49 0.62 -19.97
CA GLN A 319 3.71 0.50 -18.54
C GLN A 319 3.77 -1.00 -18.19
N MET A 320 4.93 -1.45 -17.73
CA MET A 320 5.16 -2.83 -17.37
C MET A 320 4.99 -3.00 -15.87
N VAL A 321 4.37 -4.11 -15.45
CA VAL A 321 4.38 -4.50 -14.04
C VAL A 321 5.70 -5.21 -13.79
N TYR A 322 6.58 -4.57 -13.03
CA TYR A 322 7.82 -5.20 -12.60
C TYR A 322 7.55 -6.33 -11.62
N PRO A 323 8.38 -7.39 -11.60
CA PRO A 323 8.34 -8.42 -10.58
C PRO A 323 8.47 -7.82 -9.18
N GLU A 324 7.70 -8.34 -8.23
CA GLU A 324 7.77 -7.88 -6.84
C GLU A 324 9.19 -8.07 -6.27
N ALA A 325 9.62 -7.14 -5.42
CA ALA A 325 11.02 -7.10 -4.96
C ALA A 325 11.42 -8.34 -4.13
N TRP A 326 10.49 -9.09 -3.56
CA TRP A 326 10.80 -10.37 -2.91
C TRP A 326 11.30 -11.42 -3.91
N ARG A 327 10.77 -11.42 -5.15
CA ARG A 327 11.21 -12.34 -6.20
C ARG A 327 12.63 -12.04 -6.65
N PHE A 328 12.99 -10.75 -6.71
CA PHE A 328 14.37 -10.34 -6.95
C PHE A 328 15.31 -10.88 -5.87
N VAL A 329 14.97 -10.70 -4.59
CA VAL A 329 15.79 -11.20 -3.46
C VAL A 329 15.91 -12.73 -3.49
N GLU A 330 14.83 -13.45 -3.80
CA GLU A 330 14.86 -14.90 -3.98
C GLU A 330 15.79 -15.32 -5.12
N MET A 331 15.74 -14.64 -6.27
CA MET A 331 16.59 -14.93 -7.43
C MET A 331 18.07 -14.69 -7.13
N LEU A 332 18.43 -13.64 -6.39
CA LEU A 332 19.79 -13.46 -5.88
C LEU A 332 20.24 -14.67 -5.05
N GLY A 333 19.36 -15.29 -4.27
CA GLY A 333 19.72 -16.47 -3.46
C GLY A 333 19.78 -17.79 -4.22
N ALA A 334 19.01 -17.96 -5.29
CA ALA A 334 18.68 -19.27 -5.85
C ALA A 334 18.93 -19.46 -7.35
N ASP A 335 18.87 -18.39 -8.16
CA ASP A 335 18.95 -18.44 -9.63
C ASP A 335 19.95 -17.40 -10.16
N THR A 336 21.20 -17.51 -9.70
CA THR A 336 22.24 -16.48 -9.92
C THR A 336 22.71 -16.33 -11.37
N SER A 337 22.27 -17.22 -12.27
CA SER A 337 22.56 -17.19 -13.71
C SER A 337 21.30 -16.95 -14.56
N SER A 338 20.22 -16.48 -13.92
CA SER A 338 18.97 -16.14 -14.61
C SER A 338 19.24 -15.22 -15.80
N ILE A 339 18.40 -15.35 -16.83
CA ILE A 339 18.51 -14.52 -18.05
C ILE A 339 18.35 -13.04 -17.74
N TYR A 340 17.63 -12.68 -16.67
CA TYR A 340 17.39 -11.30 -16.28
C TYR A 340 18.60 -10.63 -15.60
N PHE A 341 19.65 -11.38 -15.27
CA PHE A 341 20.91 -10.77 -14.85
C PHE A 341 21.85 -10.49 -16.03
N ASP A 342 21.49 -10.88 -17.25
CA ASP A 342 22.27 -10.67 -18.47
C ASP A 342 21.96 -9.30 -19.04
N HIS A 343 22.98 -8.51 -19.38
CA HIS A 343 22.76 -7.26 -20.11
C HIS A 343 22.75 -7.55 -21.61
N PRO A 344 21.61 -7.41 -22.32
CA PRO A 344 21.53 -7.81 -23.74
C PRO A 344 22.48 -7.03 -24.67
N GLY A 345 23.04 -5.91 -24.19
CA GLY A 345 23.98 -5.05 -24.91
C GLY A 345 25.46 -5.43 -24.77
N THR A 346 25.81 -6.41 -23.93
CA THR A 346 27.20 -6.82 -23.68
C THR A 346 27.54 -8.12 -24.43
N THR A 347 28.84 -8.40 -24.56
CA THR A 347 29.33 -9.65 -25.19
C THR A 347 29.58 -10.77 -24.18
N ILE A 348 29.49 -10.45 -22.89
CA ILE A 348 29.70 -11.38 -21.78
C ILE A 348 28.34 -11.55 -21.13
N ARG A 349 27.98 -12.78 -20.79
CA ARG A 349 26.76 -13.01 -20.03
C ARG A 349 26.98 -12.66 -18.57
N GLU A 350 26.38 -11.58 -18.10
CA GLU A 350 26.42 -11.19 -16.69
C GLU A 350 25.64 -12.17 -15.80
N THR A 351 26.06 -12.23 -14.55
CA THR A 351 25.44 -13.01 -13.48
C THR A 351 24.97 -12.09 -12.36
N ALA A 352 24.23 -12.62 -11.38
CA ALA A 352 23.86 -11.87 -10.19
C ALA A 352 25.05 -11.20 -9.49
N LYS A 353 26.25 -11.82 -9.51
CA LYS A 353 27.46 -11.23 -8.92
C LYS A 353 27.94 -10.01 -9.69
N ASP A 354 27.84 -10.05 -11.01
CA ASP A 354 28.25 -8.95 -11.88
C ASP A 354 27.30 -7.76 -11.68
N ILE A 355 25.99 -8.00 -11.68
CA ILE A 355 24.97 -6.97 -11.43
C ILE A 355 25.10 -6.36 -10.03
N VAL A 356 25.35 -7.18 -9.00
CA VAL A 356 25.56 -6.71 -7.62
C VAL A 356 26.80 -5.83 -7.52
N LEU A 357 27.90 -6.21 -8.17
CA LEU A 357 29.13 -5.43 -8.16
C LEU A 357 28.99 -4.13 -8.95
N GLU A 358 28.41 -4.19 -10.15
CA GLU A 358 28.21 -3.03 -11.00
C GLU A 358 27.33 -1.99 -10.31
N SER A 359 26.15 -2.40 -9.81
CA SER A 359 25.25 -1.51 -9.07
C SER A 359 25.89 -0.92 -7.82
N PHE A 360 26.77 -1.66 -7.13
CA PHE A 360 27.54 -1.11 -6.00
C PHE A 360 28.50 -0.01 -6.47
N GLN A 361 29.22 -0.25 -7.57
CA GLN A 361 30.15 0.73 -8.15
C GLN A 361 29.41 1.97 -8.65
N GLN A 362 28.21 1.81 -9.24
CA GLN A 362 27.33 2.92 -9.63
C GLN A 362 26.91 3.77 -8.42
N MET A 363 26.53 3.13 -7.30
CA MET A 363 26.24 3.86 -6.04
C MET A 363 27.45 4.65 -5.56
N VAL A 364 28.64 4.04 -5.54
CA VAL A 364 29.88 4.70 -5.12
C VAL A 364 30.18 5.91 -6.00
N GLU A 365 30.11 5.74 -7.33
CA GLU A 365 30.34 6.82 -8.29
C GLU A 365 29.31 7.96 -8.13
N HIS A 366 28.03 7.61 -7.92
CA HIS A 366 26.97 8.59 -7.68
C HIS A 366 27.31 9.49 -6.49
N TYR A 367 27.67 8.92 -5.33
CA TYR A 367 28.00 9.71 -4.15
C TYR A 367 29.38 10.38 -4.20
N GLN A 368 30.30 9.92 -5.04
CA GLN A 368 31.53 10.65 -5.33
C GLN A 368 31.26 11.91 -6.15
N LYS A 369 30.35 11.84 -7.12
CA LYS A 369 29.91 12.99 -7.94
C LYS A 369 28.98 13.93 -7.16
N HIS A 370 28.19 13.38 -6.25
CA HIS A 370 27.15 14.09 -5.49
C HIS A 370 27.33 13.89 -3.98
N PRO A 371 28.45 14.33 -3.38
CA PRO A 371 28.70 14.14 -1.96
C PRO A 371 27.64 14.80 -1.07
N GLU A 372 26.97 15.85 -1.56
CA GLU A 372 25.86 16.52 -0.89
C GLU A 372 24.60 15.66 -0.74
N GLN A 373 24.47 14.58 -1.52
CA GLN A 373 23.36 13.63 -1.47
C GLN A 373 23.66 12.44 -0.56
N LYS A 374 24.91 12.25 -0.12
CA LYS A 374 25.31 11.20 0.84
C LYS A 374 24.95 11.62 2.26
N VAL A 375 23.65 11.63 2.54
CA VAL A 375 23.07 12.15 3.79
C VAL A 375 22.38 11.05 4.59
N VAL A 376 22.21 11.29 5.88
CA VAL A 376 21.46 10.39 6.76
C VAL A 376 20.02 10.19 6.29
N TYR A 377 19.44 9.05 6.63
CA TYR A 377 18.18 8.57 6.07
C TYR A 377 17.02 9.55 6.23
N GLY A 378 16.90 10.24 7.37
CA GLY A 378 15.83 11.22 7.60
C GLY A 378 15.86 12.36 6.59
N GLN A 379 17.06 12.83 6.22
CA GLN A 379 17.24 13.88 5.22
C GLN A 379 16.98 13.35 3.80
N ALA A 380 17.48 12.15 3.46
CA ALA A 380 17.26 11.53 2.16
C ALA A 380 15.76 11.24 1.92
N LYS A 381 15.06 10.73 2.94
CA LYS A 381 13.62 10.49 2.93
C LYS A 381 12.82 11.78 2.77
N GLY A 382 13.22 12.85 3.47
CA GLY A 382 12.61 14.17 3.34
C GLY A 382 11.10 14.17 3.62
N PHE A 383 10.68 13.51 4.70
CA PHE A 383 9.27 13.42 5.08
C PHE A 383 8.74 14.78 5.52
N VAL A 384 7.55 15.13 5.01
CA VAL A 384 6.85 16.37 5.35
C VAL A 384 5.35 16.10 5.51
N LEU A 385 4.70 16.80 6.44
CA LEU A 385 3.24 16.86 6.52
C LEU A 385 2.78 18.17 5.89
N LYS A 386 2.32 18.09 4.64
CA LYS A 386 1.83 19.25 3.89
C LYS A 386 0.37 19.53 4.18
N HIS A 387 0.02 20.81 4.32
CA HIS A 387 -1.36 21.27 4.30
C HIS A 387 -2.04 20.89 2.98
N LEU A 388 -3.34 20.60 3.00
CA LEU A 388 -4.11 20.17 1.82
C LEU A 388 -4.00 21.17 0.66
N ALA A 389 -3.95 22.47 0.96
CA ALA A 389 -3.78 23.54 -0.04
C ALA A 389 -2.31 23.85 -0.39
N GLN A 390 -1.36 23.04 0.09
CA GLN A 390 0.09 23.18 -0.14
C GLN A 390 0.66 24.54 0.31
N ILE A 391 0.21 25.01 1.48
CA ILE A 391 0.69 26.26 2.07
C ILE A 391 1.72 25.91 3.16
N ASP A 392 2.96 26.32 2.97
CA ASP A 392 4.08 25.97 3.86
C ASP A 392 3.87 26.45 5.30
N ALA A 393 3.29 27.64 5.50
CA ALA A 393 3.00 28.19 6.82
C ALA A 393 2.01 27.35 7.66
N PHE A 394 1.25 26.44 7.03
CA PHE A 394 0.32 25.52 7.69
C PHE A 394 0.81 24.07 7.65
N SER A 395 2.04 23.85 7.22
CA SER A 395 2.67 22.55 7.03
C SER A 395 3.76 22.30 8.09
N ARG A 396 4.15 21.04 8.25
CA ARG A 396 5.31 20.63 9.06
C ARG A 396 6.37 20.07 8.12
N LEU A 397 7.40 20.87 7.90
CA LEU A 397 8.40 20.64 6.84
C LEU A 397 9.72 20.04 7.34
N ASP A 398 9.96 19.99 8.64
CA ASP A 398 11.19 19.46 9.23
C ASP A 398 10.85 18.38 10.27
N LEU A 399 10.49 17.19 9.78
CA LEU A 399 10.18 16.03 10.61
C LEU A 399 11.21 14.93 10.37
N LYS A 400 12.08 14.72 11.34
CA LYS A 400 13.08 13.64 11.34
C LYS A 400 12.45 12.38 11.90
N ILE A 401 11.90 11.54 11.02
CA ILE A 401 11.18 10.33 11.40
C ILE A 401 11.75 9.13 10.64
N GLY A 402 12.18 8.12 11.40
CA GLY A 402 12.57 6.82 10.87
C GLY A 402 11.42 6.03 10.24
N GLY A 403 11.66 4.74 10.01
CA GLY A 403 10.69 3.80 9.43
C GLY A 403 10.68 3.81 7.91
N HIS A 404 10.12 2.75 7.34
CA HIS A 404 10.10 2.47 5.91
C HIS A 404 8.83 1.70 5.54
N ARG A 405 8.40 1.69 4.27
CA ARG A 405 7.21 0.94 3.80
C ARG A 405 7.27 -0.57 4.06
N THR A 406 8.48 -1.13 4.26
CA THR A 406 8.73 -2.54 4.58
C THR A 406 9.02 -2.81 6.06
N ALA A 407 8.90 -1.79 6.93
CA ALA A 407 9.06 -1.90 8.39
C ALA A 407 7.70 -1.68 9.10
N PRO A 408 7.47 -2.24 10.30
CA PRO A 408 6.22 -2.03 11.05
C PRO A 408 5.84 -0.56 11.23
N ASN A 409 6.81 0.32 11.52
CA ASN A 409 6.62 1.76 11.39
C ASN A 409 6.63 2.15 9.90
N ALA A 410 5.49 1.95 9.25
CA ALA A 410 5.25 2.04 7.81
C ALA A 410 5.29 3.48 7.25
N MET A 411 6.34 4.22 7.58
CA MET A 411 6.57 5.59 7.17
C MET A 411 7.34 5.62 5.84
N SER A 412 6.78 6.25 4.81
CA SER A 412 7.47 6.55 3.55
C SER A 412 7.75 8.05 3.45
N LYS A 413 8.21 8.53 2.28
CA LYS A 413 8.38 9.95 2.00
C LYS A 413 7.06 10.75 2.03
N ALA A 414 5.94 10.11 1.70
CA ALA A 414 4.65 10.76 1.53
C ALA A 414 3.50 10.14 2.34
N ASN A 415 3.68 8.94 2.89
CA ASN A 415 2.64 8.19 3.60
C ASN A 415 3.13 7.74 4.97
N GLY A 416 2.21 7.52 5.91
CA GLY A 416 2.51 7.02 7.25
C GLY A 416 1.24 6.75 8.04
N PRO A 417 1.35 6.32 9.31
CA PRO A 417 0.19 6.05 10.15
C PRO A 417 -0.64 7.31 10.42
N SER A 418 -1.85 7.37 9.87
CA SER A 418 -2.82 8.45 10.11
C SER A 418 -3.45 8.38 11.50
N TRP A 419 -3.35 7.23 12.17
CA TRP A 419 -3.79 7.00 13.53
C TRP A 419 -2.97 5.85 14.11
N ARG A 420 -2.54 5.98 15.36
CA ARG A 420 -2.00 4.86 16.15
C ARG A 420 -2.85 4.72 17.40
N MET A 421 -3.19 3.50 17.76
CA MET A 421 -4.03 3.20 18.91
C MET A 421 -3.60 1.91 19.59
N ILE A 422 -3.75 1.90 20.91
CA ILE A 422 -3.55 0.74 21.79
C ILE A 422 -4.71 0.76 22.77
N VAL A 423 -5.38 -0.38 22.97
CA VAL A 423 -6.49 -0.50 23.92
C VAL A 423 -6.21 -1.65 24.88
N GLU A 424 -6.11 -1.34 26.16
CA GLU A 424 -6.07 -2.30 27.26
C GLU A 424 -7.52 -2.59 27.67
N LEU A 425 -7.98 -3.83 27.47
CA LEU A 425 -9.36 -4.27 27.70
C LEU A 425 -9.55 -4.93 29.08
N ASP A 426 -8.85 -4.42 30.09
CA ASP A 426 -8.98 -4.84 31.49
C ASP A 426 -10.34 -4.41 32.10
N ASP A 427 -10.50 -4.62 33.41
CA ASP A 427 -11.69 -4.14 34.12
C ASP A 427 -11.94 -2.66 33.94
N GLN A 428 -10.87 -1.88 33.94
CA GLN A 428 -10.85 -0.50 33.50
C GLN A 428 -10.24 -0.40 32.10
N VAL A 429 -11.10 -0.21 31.11
CA VAL A 429 -10.65 -0.01 29.72
C VAL A 429 -9.82 1.27 29.64
N ARG A 430 -8.60 1.14 29.10
CA ARG A 430 -7.69 2.25 28.86
C ARG A 430 -7.27 2.27 27.40
N GLY A 431 -7.47 3.42 26.75
CA GLY A 431 -7.04 3.65 25.38
C GLY A 431 -5.85 4.60 25.33
N LEU A 432 -4.90 4.35 24.44
CA LEU A 432 -3.85 5.27 24.05
C LEU A 432 -4.02 5.57 22.56
N GLY A 433 -3.87 6.83 22.15
CA GLY A 433 -3.98 7.19 20.74
C GLY A 433 -3.26 8.47 20.36
N VAL A 434 -2.92 8.58 19.08
CA VAL A 434 -2.28 9.77 18.48
C VAL A 434 -2.43 9.76 16.94
N PHE A 435 -2.54 10.93 16.32
CA PHE A 435 -2.51 11.14 14.86
C PHE A 435 -1.61 12.31 14.48
N PRO A 436 -1.12 12.40 13.22
CA PRO A 436 -0.21 13.46 12.75
C PRO A 436 -0.93 14.80 12.51
N GLY A 437 -1.44 15.43 13.57
CA GLY A 437 -2.14 16.71 13.49
C GLY A 437 -2.57 17.22 14.86
N GLY A 438 -3.78 17.74 14.94
CA GLY A 438 -4.44 18.14 16.18
C GLY A 438 -5.95 18.11 16.00
N GLN A 439 -6.69 18.23 17.10
CA GLN A 439 -8.15 18.06 17.10
C GLN A 439 -8.89 19.13 16.29
N SER A 440 -8.24 20.26 15.98
CA SER A 440 -8.82 21.38 15.24
C SER A 440 -8.30 21.42 13.81
N GLY A 441 -9.19 21.46 12.82
CA GLY A 441 -8.82 21.75 11.42
C GLY A 441 -8.55 23.23 11.12
N ASN A 442 -8.70 24.14 12.09
CA ASN A 442 -8.43 25.57 11.93
C ASN A 442 -6.95 25.90 12.18
N PRO A 443 -6.18 26.42 11.19
CA PRO A 443 -4.77 26.77 11.35
C PRO A 443 -4.47 27.83 12.41
N GLY A 444 -5.46 28.65 12.80
CA GLY A 444 -5.31 29.62 13.89
C GLY A 444 -5.53 29.05 15.30
N SER A 445 -5.84 27.75 15.41
CA SER A 445 -6.08 27.09 16.70
C SER A 445 -4.78 26.57 17.31
N PRO A 446 -4.59 26.68 18.65
CA PRO A 446 -3.48 26.02 19.33
C PRO A 446 -3.58 24.48 19.28
N TYR A 447 -4.69 23.92 18.77
CA TYR A 447 -4.92 22.48 18.60
C TYR A 447 -4.87 22.04 17.14
N TYR A 448 -4.21 22.81 16.26
CA TYR A 448 -4.13 22.50 14.83
C TYR A 448 -3.15 21.37 14.52
N ASP A 449 -1.93 21.45 15.06
CA ASP A 449 -0.84 20.51 14.81
C ASP A 449 -0.14 20.06 16.11
N ASN A 450 -0.76 20.31 17.26
CA ASN A 450 -0.16 20.15 18.58
C ASN A 450 0.20 18.71 18.96
N MET A 451 -0.28 17.70 18.20
CA MET A 451 0.06 16.29 18.42
C MET A 451 1.17 15.81 17.48
N VAL A 452 1.60 16.59 16.49
CA VAL A 452 2.56 16.15 15.47
C VAL A 452 3.87 15.67 16.08
N ASP A 453 4.45 16.42 17.02
CA ASP A 453 5.73 16.02 17.66
C ASP A 453 5.58 14.78 18.54
N THR A 454 4.43 14.64 19.19
CA THR A 454 4.09 13.45 19.99
C THR A 454 3.96 12.22 19.07
N TRP A 455 3.27 12.36 17.93
CA TRP A 455 3.15 11.32 16.92
C TRP A 455 4.50 10.97 16.28
N ALA A 456 5.32 11.97 15.97
CA ALA A 456 6.62 11.80 15.32
C ALA A 456 7.60 11.03 16.20
N THR A 457 7.58 11.29 17.50
CA THR A 457 8.43 10.62 18.51
C THR A 457 7.87 9.28 18.99
N GLY A 458 6.73 8.82 18.46
CA GLY A 458 6.11 7.56 18.87
C GLY A 458 5.50 7.58 20.27
N ASN A 459 5.14 8.77 20.76
CA ASN A 459 4.43 8.96 22.02
C ASN A 459 2.91 9.00 21.80
N TYR A 460 2.14 8.82 22.88
CA TYR A 460 0.68 8.67 22.83
C TYR A 460 0.00 9.49 23.91
N TYR A 461 -1.23 9.92 23.64
CA TYR A 461 -2.12 10.44 24.68
C TYR A 461 -3.04 9.35 25.19
N GLU A 462 -3.34 9.37 26.47
CA GLU A 462 -4.45 8.58 27.01
C GLU A 462 -5.78 9.12 26.47
N LEU A 463 -6.60 8.24 25.91
CA LEU A 463 -7.93 8.57 25.39
C LEU A 463 -8.92 8.62 26.53
N LEU A 464 -9.64 9.74 26.64
CA LEU A 464 -10.59 9.95 27.71
C LEU A 464 -11.91 9.22 27.42
N PHE A 465 -12.15 8.10 28.10
CA PHE A 465 -13.38 7.33 28.03
C PHE A 465 -14.35 7.73 29.15
N LEU A 466 -15.11 8.80 28.92
CA LEU A 466 -16.20 9.18 29.83
C LEU A 466 -17.31 8.11 29.80
N LYS A 467 -17.77 7.69 30.98
CA LYS A 467 -18.83 6.70 31.20
C LYS A 467 -20.22 7.32 31.22
N SER A 468 -20.31 8.64 31.37
CA SER A 468 -21.57 9.39 31.30
C SER A 468 -21.33 10.81 30.79
N ALA A 469 -22.39 11.46 30.31
CA ALA A 469 -22.33 12.86 29.86
C ALA A 469 -21.98 13.85 31.00
N ASP A 470 -22.30 13.48 32.24
CA ASP A 470 -22.09 14.31 33.42
C ASP A 470 -20.72 14.09 34.09
N GLU A 471 -19.97 13.08 33.65
CA GLU A 471 -18.64 12.80 34.19
C GLU A 471 -17.72 14.03 34.06
N THR A 472 -17.03 14.34 35.15
CA THR A 472 -16.07 15.44 35.22
C THR A 472 -14.65 14.92 35.14
N ASN A 473 -13.81 15.55 34.33
CA ASN A 473 -12.38 15.26 34.26
C ASN A 473 -11.61 16.56 34.10
N LYS A 474 -10.44 16.68 34.76
CA LYS A 474 -9.57 17.87 34.67
C LYS A 474 -9.08 18.19 33.25
N ARG A 475 -9.17 17.22 32.32
CA ARG A 475 -8.82 17.38 30.91
C ARG A 475 -9.98 17.93 30.06
N ILE A 476 -11.18 18.12 30.63
CA ILE A 476 -12.30 18.78 29.94
C ILE A 476 -12.01 20.28 29.89
N LEU A 477 -11.82 20.80 28.68
CA LEU A 477 -11.53 22.22 28.45
C LEU A 477 -12.78 23.10 28.35
N GLY A 478 -13.91 22.52 27.95
CA GLY A 478 -15.17 23.22 27.80
C GLY A 478 -16.33 22.25 27.58
N LYS A 479 -17.55 22.70 27.86
CA LYS A 479 -18.79 21.97 27.60
C LYS A 479 -19.74 22.87 26.82
N GLN A 480 -20.36 22.33 25.77
CA GLN A 480 -21.40 23.02 25.00
C GLN A 480 -22.66 22.17 25.00
N LYS A 481 -23.80 22.78 25.36
CA LYS A 481 -25.12 22.12 25.34
C LYS A 481 -25.92 22.69 24.17
N PHE A 482 -26.25 21.84 23.21
CA PHE A 482 -27.17 22.19 22.13
C PHE A 482 -28.60 21.92 22.61
N ASN A 483 -29.45 22.95 22.57
CA ASN A 483 -30.89 22.80 22.78
C ASN A 483 -31.55 22.98 21.42
N PRO A 484 -31.64 21.91 20.60
CA PRO A 484 -32.33 21.99 19.32
C PRO A 484 -33.79 22.39 19.57
N LYS A 485 -34.29 23.33 18.76
CA LYS A 485 -35.68 23.80 18.82
C LYS A 485 -36.61 22.83 18.11
#